data_AF-A0A2V6WZN3-F1
#
_entry.id   AF-A0A2V6WZN3-F1
#
_cell.length_a   1.000
_cell.length_b   1.000
_cell.length_c   1.000
_cell.angle_alpha   90.00
_cell.angle_beta   90.00
_cell.angle_gamma   90.00
#
_symmetry.space_group_name_H-M   'P 1'
#
loop_
_entity.id
_entity.type
_entity.pdbx_description
1 polymer ?
#
loop_
_entity_poly.entity_id
_entity_poly.type
_entity_poly.pdbx_seq_one_letter_code
_entity_poly.pdbx_strand_id
1 'polypeptide(L)'
;MPRAGDVALFEVVSVGKHSHIEVVTRRQAQIFPADRILAAFGNRYATGQYEGHVPTAPTEQLHILGQGGAIGLVKSAHSTMPKPTIVKLLGYAVDAQGQVINTKYYSRAPVRFSGDVPTGARVILSLGSSMDSGKTTTAGYVARSLKQIGKTVAYLKLTGTVFTKDMDFNKDCGADFVSDFSQMGFPSTYLCEIPTASSWKSRMVSISARRTCCSGTGASSPRCRASCSRAVTASARSAEFNS
;
A
#
# COMPACT_ATOMS: atom_id res chain seq x y z
N MET A 1 4.83 24.03 1.47
CA MET A 1 5.33 22.86 2.23
C MET A 1 4.76 21.60 1.61
N PRO A 2 5.53 20.51 1.49
CA PRO A 2 5.04 19.28 0.90
C PRO A 2 3.92 18.67 1.74
N ARG A 3 2.98 18.01 1.07
CA ARG A 3 1.90 17.24 1.67
C ARG A 3 2.11 15.77 1.37
N ALA A 4 1.60 14.91 2.24
CA ALA A 4 1.62 13.47 1.98
C ALA A 4 0.84 13.16 0.69
N GLY A 5 1.50 12.48 -0.25
CA GLY A 5 1.03 12.19 -1.60
C GLY A 5 1.60 13.12 -2.68
N ASP A 6 2.20 14.26 -2.34
CA ASP A 6 2.80 15.15 -3.34
C ASP A 6 3.93 14.42 -4.06
N VAL A 7 3.90 14.47 -5.40
CA VAL A 7 4.87 13.82 -6.26
C VAL A 7 6.00 14.79 -6.58
N ALA A 8 7.23 14.29 -6.45
CA ALA A 8 8.43 15.07 -6.73
C ALA A 8 9.52 14.21 -7.37
N LEU A 9 10.40 14.89 -8.09
CA LEU A 9 11.64 14.33 -8.61
C LEU A 9 12.74 14.51 -7.56
N PHE A 10 13.42 13.42 -7.25
CA PHE A 10 14.51 13.40 -6.29
C PHE A 10 15.77 12.84 -6.94
N GLU A 11 16.93 13.33 -6.52
CA GLU A 11 18.22 12.75 -6.86
C GLU A 11 18.75 11.95 -5.67
N VAL A 12 19.22 10.74 -5.92
CA VAL A 12 19.86 9.90 -4.92
C VAL A 12 21.24 10.47 -4.60
N VAL A 13 21.45 10.87 -3.35
CA VAL A 13 22.72 11.44 -2.87
C VAL A 13 23.64 10.32 -2.38
N SER A 14 23.11 9.41 -1.56
CA SER A 14 23.85 8.26 -1.04
C SER A 14 22.92 7.10 -0.74
N VAL A 15 23.40 5.89 -1.02
CA VAL A 15 22.64 4.66 -0.82
C VAL A 15 22.89 4.10 0.58
N GLY A 16 21.80 3.87 1.31
CA GLY A 16 21.80 3.27 2.64
C GLY A 16 20.89 2.04 2.66
N LYS A 17 20.00 1.94 3.66
CA LYS A 17 19.11 0.78 3.86
C LYS A 17 18.28 0.41 2.62
N HIS A 18 17.73 1.40 1.94
CA HIS A 18 16.87 1.19 0.78
C HIS A 18 17.72 1.37 -0.48
N SER A 19 18.40 0.29 -0.88
CA SER A 19 19.21 0.22 -2.11
C SER A 19 18.42 -0.13 -3.36
N HIS A 20 17.12 -0.40 -3.19
CA HIS A 20 16.20 -0.71 -4.26
C HIS A 20 14.91 0.11 -4.11
N ILE A 21 14.26 0.38 -5.23
CA ILE A 21 12.93 0.96 -5.30
C ILE A 21 12.03 0.11 -6.21
N GLU A 22 10.76 0.02 -5.87
CA GLU A 22 9.76 -0.61 -6.72
C GLU A 22 9.46 0.28 -7.94
N VAL A 23 9.56 -0.29 -9.14
CA VAL A 23 9.24 0.40 -10.40
C VAL A 23 7.91 -0.07 -10.96
N VAL A 24 7.38 0.64 -11.98
CA VAL A 24 6.07 0.37 -12.59
C VAL A 24 5.87 -1.09 -13.07
N THR A 25 6.96 -1.77 -13.45
CA THR A 25 6.93 -3.19 -13.84
C THR A 25 6.87 -4.14 -12.64
N ARG A 26 6.66 -3.65 -11.42
CA ARG A 26 6.74 -4.35 -10.12
C ARG A 26 8.09 -5.01 -9.82
N ARG A 27 9.13 -4.67 -10.57
CA ARG A 27 10.50 -5.10 -10.25
C ARG A 27 11.05 -4.20 -9.15
N GLN A 28 11.96 -4.76 -8.36
CA GLN A 28 12.80 -3.97 -7.47
C GLN A 28 14.04 -3.56 -8.25
N ALA A 29 14.11 -2.29 -8.65
CA ALA A 29 15.27 -1.74 -9.34
C ALA A 29 16.31 -1.28 -8.32
N GLN A 30 17.54 -1.73 -8.49
CA GLN A 30 18.70 -1.19 -7.77
C GLN A 30 18.84 0.30 -8.12
N ILE A 31 19.16 1.12 -7.11
CA ILE A 31 19.46 2.55 -7.28
C ILE A 31 20.90 2.86 -6.90
N PHE A 32 21.45 3.90 -7.51
CA PHE A 32 22.82 4.38 -7.35
C PHE A 32 22.82 5.90 -7.08
N PRO A 33 23.91 6.45 -6.50
CA PRO A 33 24.09 7.90 -6.43
C PRO A 33 23.94 8.55 -7.82
N ALA A 34 23.38 9.76 -7.85
CA ALA A 34 22.98 10.52 -9.02
C ALA A 34 21.77 9.98 -9.83
N ASP A 35 21.22 8.81 -9.49
CA ASP A 35 19.95 8.38 -10.06
C ASP A 35 18.82 9.35 -9.71
N ARG A 36 17.92 9.57 -10.67
CA ARG A 36 16.74 10.41 -10.48
C ARG A 36 15.50 9.56 -10.38
N ILE A 37 14.76 9.71 -9.28
CA ILE A 37 13.56 8.93 -8.98
C ILE A 37 12.35 9.86 -8.85
N LEU A 38 11.23 9.45 -9.44
CA LEU A 38 9.94 10.06 -9.20
C LEU A 38 9.27 9.31 -8.05
N ALA A 39 8.98 10.00 -6.96
CA ALA A 39 8.48 9.40 -5.73
C ALA A 39 7.48 10.33 -5.01
N ALA A 40 6.81 9.82 -3.99
CA ALA A 40 5.80 10.57 -3.26
C ALA A 40 6.23 10.87 -1.82
N PHE A 41 5.92 12.07 -1.33
CA PHE A 41 6.06 12.38 0.08
C PHE A 41 5.11 11.52 0.92
N GLY A 42 5.59 10.93 2.02
CA GLY A 42 4.77 10.09 2.88
C GLY A 42 5.31 9.97 4.30
N ASN A 43 4.42 9.64 5.25
CA ASN A 43 4.80 9.30 6.62
C ASN A 43 5.02 7.79 6.73
N ARG A 44 5.92 7.34 7.60
CA ARG A 44 6.12 5.92 7.90
C ARG A 44 6.32 5.72 9.38
N TYR A 45 5.66 4.71 9.94
CA TYR A 45 5.97 4.22 11.28
C TYR A 45 6.23 2.72 11.24
N ALA A 46 7.48 2.34 11.46
CA ALA A 46 7.90 0.96 11.52
C ALA A 46 8.72 0.73 12.79
N THR A 47 8.14 0.04 13.78
CA THR A 47 8.70 -0.13 15.13
C THR A 47 10.09 -0.78 15.15
N GLY A 48 10.40 -1.63 14.15
CA GLY A 48 11.72 -2.24 13.99
C GLY A 48 12.58 -1.60 12.89
N GLN A 49 12.16 -0.47 12.33
CA GLN A 49 12.89 0.21 11.26
C GLN A 49 12.96 1.72 11.50
N TYR A 50 12.51 2.54 10.55
CA TYR A 50 12.43 3.99 10.69
C TYR A 50 11.02 4.43 11.06
N GLU A 51 10.98 5.47 11.89
CA GLU A 51 9.88 6.42 11.91
C GLU A 51 10.29 7.62 11.06
N GLY A 52 9.41 8.07 10.17
CA GLY A 52 9.64 9.27 9.40
C GLY A 52 8.37 10.00 9.03
N HIS A 53 8.50 11.30 8.80
CA HIS A 53 7.41 12.23 8.59
C HIS A 53 7.66 13.08 7.35
N VAL A 54 6.60 13.53 6.71
CA VAL A 54 6.67 14.60 5.71
C VAL A 54 7.21 15.86 6.40
N PRO A 55 8.22 16.53 5.82
CA PRO A 55 8.84 17.68 6.47
C PRO A 55 7.87 18.87 6.59
N THR A 56 7.95 19.57 7.71
CA THR A 56 7.14 20.78 8.00
C THR A 56 7.90 22.08 7.77
N ALA A 57 9.18 21.99 7.39
CA ALA A 57 10.06 23.11 7.07
C ALA A 57 10.94 22.74 5.85
N PRO A 58 11.58 23.71 5.16
CA PRO A 58 12.56 23.43 4.12
C PRO A 58 13.68 22.53 4.63
N THR A 59 14.10 21.56 3.80
CA THR A 59 15.18 20.63 4.12
C THR A 59 16.07 20.46 2.90
N GLU A 60 17.38 20.33 3.12
CA GLU A 60 18.32 20.04 2.03
C GLU A 60 18.35 18.55 1.67
N GLN A 61 18.07 17.70 2.67
CA GLN A 61 18.13 16.25 2.57
C GLN A 61 16.84 15.62 3.04
N LEU A 62 16.45 14.57 2.35
CA LEU A 62 15.30 13.71 2.62
C LEU A 62 15.76 12.26 2.56
N HIS A 63 14.88 11.35 2.95
CA HIS A 63 15.18 9.94 3.07
C HIS A 63 14.16 9.09 2.36
N ILE A 64 14.61 8.00 1.75
CA ILE A 64 13.70 6.93 1.32
C ILE A 64 13.23 6.20 2.57
N LEU A 65 11.97 6.44 2.93
CA LEU A 65 11.35 5.82 4.08
C LEU A 65 10.95 4.38 3.78
N GLY A 66 10.62 4.01 2.54
CA GLY A 66 10.29 2.64 2.15
C GLY A 66 10.48 2.37 0.66
N GLN A 67 10.70 1.10 0.29
CA GLN A 67 11.03 0.68 -1.08
C GLN A 67 9.92 0.96 -2.11
N GLY A 68 8.66 1.12 -1.68
CA GLY A 68 7.58 1.54 -2.58
C GLY A 68 7.60 3.04 -2.94
N GLY A 69 8.66 3.77 -2.59
CA GLY A 69 8.85 5.17 -3.01
C GLY A 69 8.22 6.21 -2.07
N ALA A 70 8.12 5.90 -0.77
CA ALA A 70 7.73 6.90 0.24
C ALA A 70 8.96 7.71 0.69
N ILE A 71 8.91 9.03 0.53
CA ILE A 71 10.00 9.96 0.88
C ILE A 71 9.59 10.85 2.07
N GLY A 72 10.53 11.11 2.98
CA GLY A 72 10.32 12.03 4.11
C GLY A 72 11.57 12.20 4.97
N LEU A 73 11.44 12.81 6.14
CA LEU A 73 12.50 12.91 7.12
C LEU A 73 12.43 11.76 8.11
N VAL A 74 13.52 11.02 8.30
CA VAL A 74 13.65 10.07 9.40
C VAL A 74 13.71 10.87 10.71
N LYS A 75 12.82 10.55 11.64
CA LYS A 75 12.75 11.15 12.98
C LYS A 75 13.38 10.26 14.04
N SER A 76 13.19 8.96 13.92
CA SER A 76 13.81 7.96 14.79
C SER A 76 14.13 6.69 14.00
N ALA A 77 15.14 5.96 14.44
CA ALA A 77 15.57 4.71 13.85
C ALA A 77 15.82 3.69 14.96
N HIS A 78 15.41 2.45 14.75
CA HIS A 78 15.80 1.36 15.64
C HIS A 78 17.33 1.21 15.66
N SER A 79 17.92 0.87 16.81
CA SER A 79 19.38 0.87 17.03
C SER A 79 20.17 0.01 16.04
N THR A 80 19.56 -1.05 15.54
CA THR A 80 20.15 -2.00 14.58
C THR A 80 19.95 -1.59 13.11
N MET A 81 19.28 -0.48 12.83
CA MET A 81 19.01 -0.08 11.46
C MET A 81 20.23 0.55 10.80
N PRO A 82 20.56 0.13 9.56
CA PRO A 82 21.52 0.85 8.74
C PRO A 82 21.11 2.32 8.57
N LYS A 83 22.04 3.18 8.13
CA LYS A 83 21.70 4.57 7.78
C LYS A 83 20.68 4.61 6.62
N PRO A 84 19.74 5.56 6.61
CA PRO A 84 18.78 5.69 5.51
C PRO A 84 19.47 6.09 4.21
N THR A 85 18.86 5.73 3.08
CA THR A 85 19.23 6.27 1.76
C THR A 85 18.83 7.74 1.71
N ILE A 86 19.77 8.61 1.34
CA ILE A 86 19.59 10.06 1.29
C ILE A 86 19.26 10.47 -0.13
N VAL A 87 18.25 11.33 -0.26
CA VAL A 87 17.86 11.96 -1.52
C VAL A 87 17.73 13.46 -1.33
N LYS A 88 17.93 14.24 -2.40
CA LYS A 88 17.62 15.68 -2.42
C LYS A 88 16.47 15.95 -3.39
N LEU A 89 15.63 16.91 -3.05
CA LEU A 89 14.53 17.35 -3.90
C LEU A 89 15.07 18.15 -5.09
N LEU A 90 14.70 17.77 -6.32
CA LEU A 90 15.02 18.55 -7.53
C LEU A 90 13.85 19.43 -7.97
N GLY A 91 12.61 18.98 -7.77
CA GLY A 91 11.40 19.72 -8.14
C GLY A 91 10.14 18.91 -7.94
N TYR A 92 8.99 19.59 -7.94
CA TYR A 92 7.68 18.94 -7.87
C TYR A 92 7.16 18.57 -9.26
N ALA A 93 6.46 17.44 -9.36
CA ALA A 93 5.68 17.14 -10.54
C ALA A 93 4.39 17.97 -10.51
N VAL A 94 4.07 18.64 -11.63
CA VAL A 94 2.90 19.50 -11.75
C VAL A 94 2.03 19.07 -12.93
N ASP A 95 0.73 19.34 -12.84
CA ASP A 95 -0.20 19.19 -13.96
C ASP A 95 -0.07 20.33 -14.99
N ALA A 96 -0.93 20.31 -16.01
CA ALA A 96 -0.95 21.32 -17.06
C ALA A 96 -1.30 22.74 -16.55
N GLN A 97 -1.86 22.85 -15.34
CA GLN A 97 -2.22 24.10 -14.68
C GLN A 97 -1.16 24.55 -13.66
N GLY A 98 -0.02 23.85 -13.59
CA GLY A 98 1.05 24.14 -12.65
C GLY A 98 0.75 23.75 -11.20
N GLN A 99 -0.32 22.99 -10.95
CA GLN A 99 -0.63 22.50 -9.61
C GLN A 99 0.16 21.23 -9.31
N VAL A 100 0.68 21.11 -8.09
CA VAL A 100 1.43 19.92 -7.67
C VAL A 100 0.55 18.68 -7.76
N ILE A 101 1.02 17.66 -8.45
CA ILE A 101 0.33 16.37 -8.54
C ILE A 101 0.41 15.69 -7.18
N ASN A 102 -0.76 15.38 -6.61
CA ASN A 102 -0.88 14.55 -5.42
C ASN A 102 -1.46 13.19 -5.80
N THR A 103 -0.81 12.11 -5.36
CA THR A 103 -1.23 10.74 -5.69
C THR A 103 -2.58 10.38 -5.07
N LYS A 104 -2.92 10.93 -3.90
CA LYS A 104 -4.15 10.55 -3.17
C LYS A 104 -5.37 10.94 -3.99
N TYR A 105 -6.23 9.95 -4.23
CA TYR A 105 -7.45 10.13 -5.02
C TYR A 105 -7.20 10.68 -6.43
N TYR A 106 -5.97 10.55 -6.96
CA TYR A 106 -5.64 10.98 -8.31
C TYR A 106 -6.56 10.24 -9.29
N SER A 107 -7.40 11.02 -9.99
CA SER A 107 -8.45 10.55 -10.91
C SER A 107 -9.59 9.71 -10.30
N ARG A 108 -9.79 9.72 -8.96
CA ARG A 108 -10.84 8.90 -8.30
C ARG A 108 -11.49 9.63 -7.14
N ALA A 109 -12.82 9.73 -7.13
CA ALA A 109 -13.55 10.25 -5.98
C ALA A 109 -13.46 9.29 -4.76
N PRO A 110 -13.31 9.81 -3.52
CA PRO A 110 -13.48 9.01 -2.30
C PRO A 110 -14.88 8.38 -2.25
N VAL A 111 -14.98 7.17 -1.71
CA VAL A 111 -16.26 6.46 -1.56
C VAL A 111 -16.53 6.21 -0.09
N ARG A 112 -17.69 6.60 0.43
CA ARG A 112 -18.02 6.35 1.85
C ARG A 112 -18.01 4.86 2.18
N PHE A 113 -17.53 4.52 3.39
CA PHE A 113 -17.67 3.17 3.92
C PHE A 113 -19.14 2.85 4.18
N SER A 114 -19.67 1.84 3.50
CA SER A 114 -21.04 1.38 3.72
C SER A 114 -21.10 0.17 4.66
N GLY A 115 -19.98 -0.53 4.89
CA GLY A 115 -19.97 -1.78 5.66
C GLY A 115 -20.51 -2.98 4.90
N ASP A 116 -21.09 -2.76 3.72
CA ASP A 116 -21.63 -3.83 2.90
C ASP A 116 -20.49 -4.63 2.27
N VAL A 117 -20.56 -5.95 2.40
CA VAL A 117 -19.73 -6.88 1.65
C VAL A 117 -20.57 -7.39 0.49
N PRO A 118 -20.38 -6.86 -0.74
CA PRO A 118 -21.17 -7.32 -1.87
C PRO A 118 -21.00 -8.84 -2.02
N THR A 119 -22.06 -9.55 -2.42
CA THR A 119 -22.06 -11.00 -2.69
C THR A 119 -21.99 -11.94 -1.46
N GLY A 120 -22.05 -11.40 -0.22
CA GLY A 120 -22.07 -12.24 0.98
C GLY A 120 -20.75 -12.97 1.26
N ALA A 121 -19.63 -12.46 0.71
CA ALA A 121 -18.32 -13.05 0.90
C ALA A 121 -17.93 -13.07 2.39
N ARG A 122 -17.28 -14.14 2.84
CA ARG A 122 -16.76 -14.21 4.22
C ARG A 122 -15.50 -13.35 4.33
N VAL A 123 -15.44 -12.48 5.34
CA VAL A 123 -14.26 -11.65 5.63
C VAL A 123 -13.47 -12.27 6.77
N ILE A 124 -12.18 -12.50 6.56
CA ILE A 124 -11.24 -12.99 7.57
C ILE A 124 -10.15 -11.92 7.72
N LEU A 125 -10.03 -11.39 8.93
CA LEU A 125 -9.09 -10.31 9.23
C LEU A 125 -7.97 -10.82 10.13
N SER A 126 -6.73 -10.75 9.63
CA SER A 126 -5.52 -11.02 10.41
C SER A 126 -5.01 -9.72 11.04
N LEU A 127 -5.20 -9.59 12.35
CA LEU A 127 -4.78 -8.45 13.15
C LEU A 127 -3.55 -8.77 13.99
N GLY A 128 -2.76 -7.75 14.28
CA GLY A 128 -1.57 -7.87 15.13
C GLY A 128 -0.98 -6.51 15.50
N SER A 129 -0.19 -6.49 16.57
CA SER A 129 0.33 -5.28 17.21
C SER A 129 1.61 -4.72 16.55
N SER A 130 2.44 -5.59 15.97
CA SER A 130 3.72 -5.23 15.35
C SER A 130 3.75 -5.58 13.85
N MET A 131 4.70 -5.05 13.08
CA MET A 131 4.81 -5.36 11.64
C MET A 131 5.06 -6.85 11.37
N ASP A 132 5.92 -7.48 12.17
CA ASP A 132 6.39 -8.85 11.98
C ASP A 132 5.63 -9.89 12.82
N SER A 133 4.44 -9.55 13.31
CA SER A 133 3.59 -10.43 14.12
C SER A 133 2.94 -11.59 13.32
N GLY A 134 3.41 -11.88 12.11
CA GLY A 134 2.87 -12.96 11.27
C GLY A 134 1.58 -12.63 10.50
N LYS A 135 1.06 -11.39 10.49
CA LYS A 135 -0.23 -11.07 9.84
C LYS A 135 -0.28 -11.45 8.36
N THR A 136 0.70 -11.00 7.58
CA THR A 136 0.78 -11.29 6.14
C THR A 136 0.92 -12.79 5.91
N THR A 137 1.77 -13.46 6.71
CA THR A 137 1.99 -14.91 6.65
C THR A 137 0.72 -15.70 6.93
N THR A 138 0.01 -15.37 8.01
CA THR A 138 -1.27 -15.99 8.37
C THR A 138 -2.32 -15.77 7.29
N ALA A 139 -2.44 -14.54 6.77
CA ALA A 139 -3.35 -14.24 5.67
C ALA A 139 -3.04 -15.09 4.42
N GLY A 140 -1.75 -15.29 4.10
CA GLY A 140 -1.31 -16.14 3.00
C GLY A 140 -1.66 -17.60 3.21
N TYR A 141 -1.42 -18.17 4.39
CA TYR A 141 -1.82 -19.56 4.67
C TYR A 141 -3.33 -19.76 4.63
N VAL A 142 -4.11 -18.80 5.13
CA VAL A 142 -5.58 -18.84 5.00
C VAL A 142 -5.98 -18.77 3.52
N ALA A 143 -5.38 -17.88 2.74
CA ALA A 143 -5.63 -17.78 1.30
C ALA A 143 -5.31 -19.10 0.57
N ARG A 144 -4.19 -19.74 0.91
CA ARG A 144 -3.76 -21.02 0.35
C ARG A 144 -4.77 -22.14 0.63
N SER A 145 -5.17 -22.30 1.89
CA SER A 145 -6.13 -23.33 2.29
C SER A 145 -7.48 -23.13 1.63
N LEU A 146 -7.98 -21.88 1.59
CA LEU A 146 -9.24 -21.55 0.93
C LEU A 146 -9.18 -21.82 -0.59
N LYS A 147 -8.05 -21.51 -1.23
CA LYS A 147 -7.85 -21.80 -2.65
C LYS A 147 -7.84 -23.30 -2.93
N GLN A 148 -7.21 -24.10 -2.06
CA GLN A 148 -7.17 -25.57 -2.19
C GLN A 148 -8.55 -26.23 -2.10
N ILE A 149 -9.49 -25.65 -1.35
CA ILE A 149 -10.89 -26.13 -1.29
C ILE A 149 -11.81 -25.44 -2.33
N GLY A 150 -11.22 -24.87 -3.38
CA GLY A 150 -11.95 -24.32 -4.52
C GLY A 150 -12.63 -22.96 -4.29
N LYS A 151 -12.29 -22.21 -3.23
CA LYS A 151 -12.82 -20.85 -3.04
C LYS A 151 -12.12 -19.86 -3.96
N THR A 152 -12.86 -18.81 -4.32
CA THR A 152 -12.24 -17.60 -4.88
C THR A 152 -11.82 -16.68 -3.73
N VAL A 153 -10.55 -16.27 -3.74
CA VAL A 153 -9.93 -15.55 -2.63
C VAL A 153 -9.44 -14.18 -3.06
N ALA A 154 -9.75 -13.16 -2.28
CA ALA A 154 -9.11 -11.86 -2.38
C ALA A 154 -8.24 -11.59 -1.15
N TYR A 155 -7.09 -10.95 -1.35
CA TYR A 155 -6.23 -10.44 -0.27
C TYR A 155 -6.16 -8.91 -0.31
N LEU A 156 -6.35 -8.29 0.85
CA LEU A 156 -6.34 -6.84 1.02
C LEU A 156 -5.34 -6.42 2.12
N LYS A 157 -4.34 -5.61 1.77
CA LYS A 157 -3.50 -4.94 2.77
C LYS A 157 -4.12 -3.60 3.16
N LEU A 158 -4.59 -3.51 4.41
CA LEU A 158 -5.39 -2.38 4.89
C LEU A 158 -4.61 -1.35 5.71
N THR A 159 -3.32 -1.55 5.93
CA THR A 159 -2.47 -0.64 6.73
C THR A 159 -1.00 -0.80 6.35
N GLY A 160 -0.18 0.21 6.66
CA GLY A 160 1.27 0.20 6.53
C GLY A 160 1.78 1.20 5.50
N THR A 161 2.97 0.92 4.97
CA THR A 161 3.62 1.70 3.90
C THR A 161 3.60 0.91 2.60
N VAL A 162 3.45 1.62 1.48
CA VAL A 162 3.33 1.01 0.15
C VAL A 162 4.56 0.17 -0.16
N PHE A 163 4.33 -1.07 -0.56
CA PHE A 163 5.31 -2.03 -1.09
C PHE A 163 4.58 -3.31 -1.49
N THR A 164 4.90 -3.89 -2.66
CA THR A 164 4.17 -5.03 -3.20
C THR A 164 4.37 -6.34 -2.45
N LYS A 165 5.45 -6.51 -1.66
CA LYS A 165 5.83 -7.79 -1.02
C LYS A 165 4.66 -8.55 -0.39
N ASP A 166 3.77 -7.87 0.35
CA ASP A 166 2.63 -8.51 1.00
C ASP A 166 1.59 -9.02 -0.01
N MET A 167 1.34 -8.24 -1.07
CA MET A 167 0.45 -8.62 -2.17
C MET A 167 1.04 -9.75 -3.00
N ASP A 168 2.33 -9.69 -3.33
CA ASP A 168 3.00 -10.71 -4.14
C ASP A 168 3.01 -12.06 -3.41
N PHE A 169 3.37 -12.08 -2.13
CA PHE A 169 3.31 -13.29 -1.31
C PHE A 169 1.89 -13.91 -1.26
N ASN A 170 0.87 -13.09 -1.03
CA ASN A 170 -0.51 -13.61 -0.99
C ASN A 170 -1.01 -14.04 -2.38
N LYS A 171 -0.50 -13.43 -3.46
CA LYS A 171 -0.76 -13.86 -4.82
C LYS A 171 -0.18 -15.26 -5.06
N ASP A 172 1.05 -15.50 -4.62
CA ASP A 172 1.71 -16.81 -4.70
C ASP A 172 1.01 -17.87 -3.83
N CYS A 173 0.44 -17.47 -2.69
CA CYS A 173 -0.40 -18.34 -1.88
C CYS A 173 -1.74 -18.71 -2.55
N GLY A 174 -2.11 -18.07 -3.67
CA GLY A 174 -3.29 -18.43 -4.45
C GLY A 174 -4.45 -17.45 -4.36
N ALA A 175 -4.24 -16.24 -3.83
CA ALA A 175 -5.24 -15.18 -3.92
C ALA A 175 -5.51 -14.83 -5.40
N ASP A 176 -6.77 -14.88 -5.81
CA ASP A 176 -7.20 -14.53 -7.17
C ASP A 176 -7.02 -13.03 -7.41
N PHE A 177 -7.28 -12.22 -6.39
CA PHE A 177 -7.14 -10.78 -6.41
C PHE A 177 -6.32 -10.28 -5.21
N VAL A 178 -5.42 -9.33 -5.45
CA VAL A 178 -4.63 -8.67 -4.40
C VAL A 178 -4.69 -7.14 -4.58
N SER A 179 -4.81 -6.41 -3.48
CA SER A 179 -4.87 -4.93 -3.49
C SER A 179 -4.42 -4.34 -2.16
N ASP A 180 -4.03 -3.07 -2.18
CA ASP A 180 -3.73 -2.27 -0.99
C ASP A 180 -4.23 -0.82 -1.15
N PHE A 181 -3.92 0.06 -0.18
CA PHE A 181 -4.25 1.49 -0.21
C PHE A 181 -3.59 2.28 -1.35
N SER A 182 -2.52 1.76 -1.98
CA SER A 182 -1.86 2.44 -3.09
C SER A 182 -2.79 2.58 -4.30
N GLN A 183 -3.82 1.74 -4.40
CA GLN A 183 -4.88 1.89 -5.41
C GLN A 183 -5.69 3.17 -5.26
N MET A 184 -5.67 3.80 -4.09
CA MET A 184 -6.23 5.15 -3.86
C MET A 184 -5.14 6.21 -3.76
N GLY A 185 -3.90 5.84 -4.13
CA GLY A 185 -2.75 6.71 -4.21
C GLY A 185 -2.15 7.12 -2.87
N PHE A 186 -2.37 6.33 -1.81
CA PHE A 186 -1.72 6.60 -0.53
C PHE A 186 -0.32 5.98 -0.51
N PRO A 187 0.75 6.73 -0.18
CA PRO A 187 2.08 6.16 0.02
C PRO A 187 2.19 5.39 1.33
N SER A 188 1.33 5.71 2.29
CA SER A 188 1.26 5.09 3.61
C SER A 188 -0.07 5.43 4.26
N THR A 189 -0.50 4.61 5.22
CA THR A 189 -1.69 4.84 6.04
C THR A 189 -1.38 5.48 7.38
N TYR A 190 -0.10 5.59 7.73
CA TYR A 190 0.31 6.23 8.98
C TYR A 190 -0.03 7.73 8.98
N LEU A 191 -0.66 8.21 10.07
CA LEU A 191 -1.20 9.57 10.23
C LEU A 191 -2.26 9.96 9.17
N CYS A 192 -2.95 8.97 8.59
CA CYS A 192 -4.14 9.25 7.78
C CYS A 192 -5.38 9.38 8.67
N GLU A 193 -6.20 10.40 8.41
CA GLU A 193 -7.44 10.63 9.16
C GLU A 193 -8.47 9.51 8.95
N ILE A 194 -9.24 9.17 10.00
CA ILE A 194 -10.22 8.08 10.00
C ILE A 194 -11.26 8.13 8.87
N PRO A 195 -11.85 9.30 8.50
CA PRO A 195 -12.81 9.38 7.40
C PRO A 195 -12.18 8.93 6.07
N THR A 196 -10.92 9.31 5.87
CA THR A 196 -10.10 8.89 4.74
C THR A 196 -9.83 7.39 4.83
N ALA A 197 -9.39 6.89 5.98
CA ALA A 197 -9.11 5.47 6.24
C ALA A 197 -10.29 4.53 5.93
N SER A 198 -11.50 4.96 6.23
CA SER A 198 -12.73 4.18 6.05
C SER A 198 -13.12 4.07 4.57
N SER A 199 -12.91 5.15 3.81
CA SER A 199 -13.37 5.24 2.42
C SER A 199 -12.72 4.22 1.47
N TRP A 200 -11.41 4.00 1.59
CA TRP A 200 -10.69 3.07 0.72
C TRP A 200 -10.87 1.61 1.14
N LYS A 201 -11.08 1.33 2.44
CA LYS A 201 -11.47 -0.02 2.94
C LYS A 201 -12.77 -0.51 2.28
N SER A 202 -13.78 0.36 2.18
CA SER A 202 -15.07 0.08 1.51
C SER A 202 -14.87 -0.31 0.06
N ARG A 203 -14.04 0.48 -0.61
CA ARG A 203 -13.83 0.38 -2.05
C ARG A 203 -13.03 -0.87 -2.38
N MET A 204 -12.03 -1.21 -1.57
CA MET A 204 -11.25 -2.43 -1.74
C MET A 204 -12.09 -3.68 -1.54
N VAL A 205 -12.95 -3.72 -0.52
CA VAL A 205 -13.91 -4.82 -0.30
C VAL A 205 -14.93 -4.89 -1.43
N SER A 206 -15.42 -3.75 -1.90
CA SER A 206 -16.36 -3.69 -3.02
C SER A 206 -15.75 -4.14 -4.35
N ILE A 207 -14.50 -3.74 -4.64
CA ILE A 207 -13.78 -4.10 -5.87
C ILE A 207 -13.41 -5.58 -5.84
N SER A 208 -12.93 -6.09 -4.70
CA SER A 208 -12.59 -7.50 -4.56
C SER A 208 -13.83 -8.39 -4.73
N ALA A 209 -14.95 -8.01 -4.13
CA ALA A 209 -16.22 -8.72 -4.29
C ALA A 209 -16.76 -8.71 -5.74
N ARG A 210 -16.51 -7.64 -6.51
CA ARG A 210 -16.94 -7.55 -7.92
C ARG A 210 -16.00 -8.26 -8.89
N ARG A 211 -14.68 -8.17 -8.71
CA ARG A 211 -13.70 -8.78 -9.64
C ARG A 211 -13.61 -10.30 -9.51
N THR A 212 -13.98 -10.84 -8.34
CA THR A 212 -14.19 -12.28 -8.14
C THR A 212 -15.45 -12.81 -8.83
N CYS A 213 -16.27 -11.97 -9.48
CA CYS A 213 -17.39 -12.42 -10.33
C CYS A 213 -17.01 -12.80 -11.76
N CYS A 214 -15.86 -12.35 -12.30
CA CYS A 214 -15.66 -12.33 -13.76
C CYS A 214 -14.40 -13.05 -14.27
N SER A 215 -13.66 -13.78 -13.43
CA SER A 215 -12.40 -14.42 -13.83
C SER A 215 -12.53 -15.84 -14.40
N GLY A 216 -13.74 -16.31 -14.71
CA GLY A 216 -13.94 -17.62 -15.32
C GLY A 216 -15.23 -17.65 -16.15
N THR A 217 -15.06 -17.86 -17.46
CA THR A 217 -16.08 -18.00 -18.52
C THR A 217 -16.82 -16.71 -18.95
N GLY A 218 -17.10 -16.64 -20.26
CA GLY A 218 -17.61 -15.46 -20.97
C GLY A 218 -18.74 -14.73 -20.26
N ALA A 219 -18.69 -13.40 -20.36
CA ALA A 219 -19.44 -12.43 -19.56
C ALA A 219 -20.97 -12.38 -19.77
N SER A 220 -21.64 -13.46 -20.21
CA SER A 220 -23.05 -13.43 -20.62
C SER A 220 -23.99 -14.45 -19.95
N SER A 221 -23.56 -15.25 -18.96
CA SER A 221 -24.48 -16.18 -18.27
C SER A 221 -24.88 -15.72 -16.85
N PRO A 222 -26.19 -15.61 -16.53
CA PRO A 222 -26.68 -15.30 -15.17
C PRO A 222 -26.34 -16.36 -14.12
N ARG A 223 -25.94 -17.58 -14.54
CA ARG A 223 -25.68 -18.72 -13.64
C ARG A 223 -24.31 -18.68 -12.94
N CYS A 224 -23.33 -17.89 -13.40
CA CYS A 224 -22.02 -17.78 -12.73
C CYS A 224 -22.06 -17.02 -11.39
N ARG A 225 -23.13 -16.26 -11.10
CA ARG A 225 -23.15 -15.38 -9.92
C ARG A 225 -23.44 -16.09 -8.60
N ALA A 226 -23.99 -17.31 -8.61
CA ALA A 226 -24.55 -17.94 -7.41
C ALA A 226 -23.72 -19.10 -6.81
N SER A 227 -22.82 -19.75 -7.55
CA SER A 227 -22.14 -20.98 -7.09
C SER A 227 -20.72 -20.80 -6.56
N CYS A 228 -20.11 -19.62 -6.75
CA CYS A 228 -18.74 -19.40 -6.33
C CYS A 228 -18.69 -18.90 -4.89
N SER A 229 -18.26 -19.77 -3.97
CA SER A 229 -18.07 -19.41 -2.56
C SER A 229 -16.80 -18.59 -2.38
N ARG A 230 -16.93 -17.41 -1.76
CA ARG A 230 -15.94 -16.33 -1.77
C ARG A 230 -15.43 -16.01 -0.38
N ALA A 231 -14.14 -15.68 -0.32
CA ALA A 231 -13.51 -15.18 0.89
C ALA A 231 -12.63 -13.96 0.60
N VAL A 232 -12.70 -12.98 1.50
CA VAL A 232 -11.79 -11.85 1.55
C VAL A 232 -10.90 -12.04 2.77
N THR A 233 -9.62 -12.20 2.53
CA THR A 233 -8.58 -12.15 3.56
C THR A 233 -8.02 -10.74 3.61
N ALA A 234 -7.77 -10.24 4.81
CA ALA A 234 -7.15 -8.94 5.00
C ALA A 234 -6.12 -8.99 6.12
N SER A 235 -5.07 -8.18 6.02
CA SER A 235 -4.11 -7.99 7.09
C SER A 235 -4.03 -6.53 7.50
N ALA A 236 -4.05 -6.27 8.80
CA ALA A 236 -4.02 -4.90 9.30
C ALA A 236 -3.37 -4.78 10.69
N ARG A 237 -2.70 -3.66 10.97
CA ARG A 237 -2.09 -3.39 12.28
C ARG A 237 -3.12 -2.77 13.23
N SER A 238 -3.21 -3.28 14.46
CA SER A 238 -4.23 -2.85 15.44
C SER A 238 -4.12 -1.39 15.84
N ALA A 239 -2.89 -0.84 15.93
CA ALA A 239 -2.65 0.55 16.33
C ALA A 239 -3.23 1.60 15.36
N GLU A 240 -3.59 1.23 14.13
CA GLU A 240 -4.15 2.14 13.12
C GLU A 240 -5.69 2.08 13.03
N PHE A 241 -6.35 1.38 13.96
CA PHE A 241 -7.82 1.39 14.11
C PHE A 241 -8.32 2.21 15.30
N ASN A 242 -7.41 2.65 16.19
CA ASN A 242 -7.74 3.33 17.46
C ASN A 242 -7.34 4.81 17.49
N SER A 243 -6.96 5.39 16.35
CA SER A 243 -6.52 6.79 16.22
C SER A 243 -7.43 7.57 15.30
#